data_AF-A0A958SRC0-F1
#
_entry.id   AF-A0A958SRC0-F1
#
_cell.length_a   1.000
_cell.length_b   1.000
_cell.length_c   1.000
_cell.angle_alpha   90.00
_cell.angle_beta   90.00
_cell.angle_gamma   90.00
#
_symmetry.space_group_name_H-M   'P 1'
#
loop_
_entity.id
_entity.type
_entity.pdbx_description
1 polymer ?
#
loop_
_entity_poly.entity_id
_entity_poly.type
_entity_poly.pdbx_seq_one_letter_code
_entity_poly.pdbx_strand_id
1 'polypeptide(L)'
;FLTLLKNSDFIIGNSSAGIREAPYYGIPTINIGTRQENRSLHSHIINTSYDKKEIQKALTSDLEPLEKEQSSFGKGNSAQLFLKSLKTNTIWNLSNQKQFIDQY
;
A
#
# COMPACT_ATOMS: atom_id res chain seq x y z
N PHE A 1 -2.67 16.55 -0.69
CA PHE A 1 -2.72 15.26 -1.42
C PHE A 1 -3.78 14.30 -0.86
N LEU A 2 -3.72 13.86 0.40
CA LEU A 2 -4.69 12.84 0.90
C LEU A 2 -6.15 13.28 0.83
N THR A 3 -6.45 14.56 1.11
CA THR A 3 -7.80 15.10 0.91
C THR A 3 -8.24 15.02 -0.55
N LEU A 4 -7.32 15.24 -1.51
CA LEU A 4 -7.63 15.10 -2.94
C LEU A 4 -7.91 13.63 -3.28
N LEU A 5 -7.03 12.72 -2.86
CA LEU A 5 -7.19 11.28 -3.07
C LEU A 5 -8.53 10.77 -2.51
N LYS A 6 -8.90 11.18 -1.29
CA LYS A 6 -10.17 10.81 -0.65
C LYS A 6 -11.41 11.22 -1.47
N ASN A 7 -11.31 12.27 -2.29
CA ASN A 7 -12.40 12.79 -3.11
C ASN A 7 -12.19 12.51 -4.61
N SER A 8 -11.27 11.61 -4.97
CA SER A 8 -11.01 11.22 -6.35
C SER A 8 -11.78 9.93 -6.66
N ASP A 9 -12.22 9.77 -7.91
CA ASP A 9 -12.89 8.52 -8.35
C ASP A 9 -11.90 7.36 -8.42
N PHE A 10 -10.66 7.62 -8.82
CA PHE A 10 -9.56 6.66 -8.87
C PHE A 10 -8.20 7.36 -8.84
N ILE A 11 -7.13 6.60 -8.66
CA ILE A 11 -5.75 7.05 -8.87
C ILE A 11 -5.07 6.21 -9.96
N ILE A 12 -4.29 6.86 -10.83
CA ILE A 12 -3.53 6.19 -11.88
C ILE A 12 -2.04 6.58 -11.81
N GLY A 13 -1.15 5.61 -12.05
CA GLY A 13 0.29 5.83 -12.10
C GLY A 13 1.07 4.63 -11.58
N ASN A 14 2.20 4.86 -10.92
CA ASN A 14 3.03 3.78 -10.35
C ASN A 14 3.50 4.09 -8.91
N SER A 15 2.82 5.02 -8.25
CA SER A 15 3.14 5.46 -6.90
C SER A 15 2.70 4.42 -5.88
N SER A 16 3.45 4.28 -4.78
CA SER A 16 3.01 3.47 -3.64
C SER A 16 1.69 3.97 -3.05
N ALA A 17 1.34 5.25 -3.29
CA ALA A 17 0.06 5.85 -2.93
C ALA A 17 -1.15 5.02 -3.37
N GLY A 18 -1.10 4.44 -4.58
CA GLY A 18 -2.17 3.60 -5.09
C GLY A 18 -2.27 2.24 -4.41
N ILE A 19 -1.19 1.77 -3.77
CA ILE A 19 -1.14 0.45 -3.14
C ILE A 19 -1.36 0.53 -1.64
N ARG A 20 -0.87 1.59 -0.99
CA ARG A 20 -0.86 1.69 0.47
C ARG A 20 -1.92 2.63 0.99
N GLU A 21 -2.11 3.79 0.37
CA GLU A 21 -3.02 4.83 0.86
C GLU A 21 -4.42 4.76 0.23
N ALA A 22 -4.54 4.47 -1.07
CA ALA A 22 -5.82 4.41 -1.78
C ALA A 22 -6.81 3.35 -1.23
N PRO A 23 -6.38 2.12 -0.88
CA PRO A 23 -7.27 1.10 -0.32
C PRO A 23 -7.96 1.52 0.99
N TYR A 24 -7.30 2.32 1.83
CA TYR A 24 -7.91 2.85 3.07
C TYR A 24 -9.09 3.79 2.79
N TYR A 25 -9.08 4.48 1.65
CA TYR A 25 -10.17 5.35 1.24
C TYR A 25 -11.23 4.63 0.40
N GLY A 26 -10.99 3.37 0.03
CA GLY A 26 -11.84 2.62 -0.90
C GLY A 26 -11.72 3.12 -2.33
N ILE A 27 -10.60 3.76 -2.67
CA ILE A 27 -10.36 4.35 -3.99
C ILE A 27 -9.62 3.34 -4.87
N PRO A 28 -10.18 3.00 -6.05
CA PRO A 28 -9.54 2.07 -6.97
C PRO A 28 -8.26 2.66 -7.59
N THR A 29 -7.33 1.78 -7.93
CA THR A 29 -6.02 2.15 -8.46
C THR A 29 -5.75 1.49 -9.81
N ILE A 30 -5.33 2.28 -10.80
CA ILE A 30 -4.70 1.78 -12.02
C ILE A 30 -3.18 1.89 -11.86
N ASN A 31 -2.51 0.74 -11.66
CA ASN A 31 -1.06 0.66 -11.54
C ASN A 31 -0.42 0.38 -12.92
N ILE A 32 0.48 1.26 -13.34
CA ILE A 32 1.17 1.20 -14.63
C ILE A 32 2.57 0.62 -14.44
N GLY A 33 2.84 -0.47 -15.16
CA GLY A 33 4.11 -1.14 -15.20
C GLY A 33 4.44 -1.93 -13.94
N THR A 34 5.71 -2.30 -13.81
CA THR A 34 6.15 -3.35 -12.89
C THR A 34 6.59 -2.85 -11.51
N ARG A 35 6.64 -1.53 -11.29
CA ARG A 35 7.24 -0.92 -10.09
C ARG A 35 6.60 -1.41 -8.78
N GLN A 36 5.29 -1.66 -8.79
CA GLN A 36 4.56 -2.15 -7.62
C GLN A 36 4.12 -3.61 -7.77
N GLU A 37 4.69 -4.36 -8.72
CA GLU A 37 4.46 -5.80 -8.80
C GLU A 37 4.83 -6.49 -7.49
N ASN A 38 4.05 -7.50 -7.13
CA ASN A 38 4.17 -8.29 -5.89
C ASN A 38 4.02 -7.49 -4.58
N ARG A 39 3.64 -6.21 -4.64
CA ARG A 39 3.36 -5.39 -3.44
C ARG A 39 1.89 -5.38 -3.03
N SER A 40 1.02 -6.00 -3.82
CA SER A 40 -0.39 -6.18 -3.52
C SER A 40 -0.91 -7.42 -4.25
N LEU A 41 -1.71 -8.24 -3.55
CA LEU A 41 -2.58 -9.27 -4.12
C LEU A 41 -4.04 -8.80 -4.14
N HIS A 42 -4.23 -7.49 -4.03
CA HIS A 42 -5.51 -6.89 -3.70
C HIS A 42 -6.38 -6.77 -4.93
N SER A 43 -7.66 -7.10 -4.78
CA SER A 43 -8.69 -6.97 -5.81
C SER A 43 -8.92 -5.52 -6.28
N HIS A 44 -8.36 -4.53 -5.58
CA HIS A 44 -8.60 -3.10 -5.80
C HIS A 44 -7.59 -2.41 -6.74
N ILE A 45 -6.66 -3.17 -7.33
CA ILE A 45 -5.60 -2.63 -8.21
C ILE A 45 -5.68 -3.29 -9.58
N ILE A 46 -5.95 -2.48 -10.59
CA ILE A 46 -5.88 -2.86 -11.99
C ILE A 46 -4.45 -2.63 -12.46
N ASN A 47 -3.75 -3.71 -12.81
CA ASN A 47 -2.40 -3.62 -13.35
C ASN A 47 -2.44 -3.53 -14.87
N THR A 48 -1.73 -2.56 -15.43
CA THR A 48 -1.57 -2.38 -16.89
C THR A 48 -0.09 -2.24 -17.23
N SER A 49 0.28 -2.58 -18.46
CA SER A 49 1.60 -2.28 -19.00
C SER A 49 1.72 -0.80 -19.37
N TYR A 50 2.88 -0.40 -19.90
CA TYR A 50 3.09 0.95 -20.46
C TYR A 50 2.40 1.17 -21.81
N ASP A 51 1.77 0.13 -22.38
CA ASP A 51 1.10 0.23 -23.67
C ASP A 51 -0.15 1.12 -23.59
N LYS A 52 -0.29 2.02 -24.58
CA LYS A 52 -1.39 2.99 -24.63
C LYS A 52 -2.76 2.31 -24.69
N LYS A 53 -2.90 1.20 -25.44
CA LYS A 53 -4.19 0.50 -25.57
C LYS A 53 -4.57 -0.18 -24.26
N GLU A 54 -3.60 -0.76 -23.56
CA GLU A 54 -3.85 -1.37 -22.25
C GLU A 54 -4.21 -0.31 -21.19
N ILE A 55 -3.54 0.85 -21.19
CA ILE A 55 -3.92 1.98 -20.32
C ILE A 55 -5.32 2.47 -20.65
N GLN A 56 -5.66 2.61 -21.93
CA GLN A 56 -7.00 3.03 -22.35
C GLN A 56 -8.07 2.02 -21.91
N LYS A 57 -7.79 0.71 -22.04
CA LYS A 57 -8.67 -0.35 -21.57
C LYS A 57 -8.88 -0.31 -20.04
N ALA A 58 -7.82 -0.03 -19.28
CA ALA A 58 -7.91 0.14 -17.83
C ALA A 58 -8.75 1.37 -17.45
N LEU A 59 -8.62 2.48 -18.18
CA LEU A 59 -9.44 3.68 -17.95
C LEU A 59 -10.92 3.50 -18.24
N THR A 60 -11.29 2.56 -19.12
CA THR A 60 -12.68 2.23 -19.44
C THR A 60 -13.24 1.06 -18.66
N SER A 61 -12.46 0.49 -17.72
CA SER A 61 -12.94 -0.58 -16.85
C SER A 61 -13.85 -0.03 -15.75
N ASP A 62 -14.70 -0.87 -15.18
CA ASP A 62 -15.52 -0.47 -14.02
C ASP A 62 -14.62 -0.26 -12.80
N LEU A 63 -14.45 1.01 -12.43
CA LEU A 63 -13.69 1.48 -11.28
C LEU A 63 -14.64 1.74 -10.11
N GLU A 64 -15.40 0.72 -9.72
CA GLU A 64 -16.35 0.85 -8.62
C GLU A 64 -15.62 1.00 -7.27
N PRO A 65 -16.01 1.98 -6.42
CA PRO A 65 -15.52 2.08 -5.06
C PRO A 65 -15.93 0.82 -4.27
N LEU A 66 -14.97 0.20 -3.61
CA LEU A 66 -15.18 -1.04 -2.84
C LEU A 66 -14.97 -0.81 -1.35
N GLU A 67 -15.30 -1.81 -0.52
CA GLU A 67 -15.14 -1.72 0.93
C GLU A 67 -13.74 -1.27 1.32
N LYS A 68 -13.68 -0.33 2.28
CA LYS A 68 -12.42 0.24 2.75
C LYS A 68 -11.62 -0.82 3.47
N GLU A 69 -10.41 -1.03 2.99
CA GLU A 69 -9.48 -1.92 3.64
C GLU A 69 -8.93 -1.27 4.92
N GLN A 70 -8.90 -2.02 6.03
CA GLN A 70 -8.51 -1.46 7.33
C GLN A 70 -7.21 -2.04 7.93
N SER A 71 -6.62 -3.12 7.38
CA SER A 71 -5.63 -3.90 8.14
C SER A 71 -4.25 -4.12 7.50
N SER A 72 -4.08 -4.05 6.17
CA SER A 72 -2.83 -4.50 5.54
C SER A 72 -1.57 -3.69 5.88
N PHE A 73 -1.71 -2.40 6.24
CA PHE A 73 -0.55 -1.56 6.62
C PHE A 73 -0.58 -1.08 8.07
N GLY A 74 -1.31 -1.78 8.94
CA GLY A 74 -1.37 -1.53 10.38
C GLY A 74 -2.62 -0.79 10.84
N LYS A 75 -2.73 -0.57 12.16
CA LYS A 75 -3.94 -0.08 12.84
C LYS A 75 -3.87 1.41 13.24
N GLY A 76 -2.95 2.17 12.66
CA GLY A 76 -2.73 3.58 13.01
C GLY A 76 -2.08 3.83 14.38
N ASN A 77 -1.60 2.78 15.07
CA ASN A 77 -1.02 2.87 16.41
C ASN A 77 0.51 2.70 16.44
N SER A 78 1.19 2.80 15.30
CA SER A 78 2.63 2.55 15.17
C SER A 78 3.47 3.44 16.09
N ALA A 79 3.11 4.72 16.26
CA ALA A 79 3.82 5.64 17.15
C ALA A 79 3.76 5.18 18.62
N GLN A 80 2.58 4.75 19.07
CA GLN A 80 2.39 4.21 20.42
C GLN A 80 3.20 2.93 20.62
N LEU A 81 3.15 2.01 19.65
CA LEU A 81 3.91 0.76 19.69
C LEU A 81 5.41 1.03 19.70
N PHE A 82 5.89 1.97 18.88
CA PHE A 82 7.29 2.36 18.84
C PHE A 82 7.76 2.96 20.17
N LEU A 83 7.01 3.90 20.74
CA LEU A 83 7.31 4.47 22.06
C LEU A 83 7.28 3.41 23.17
N LYS A 84 6.34 2.46 23.10
CA LYS A 84 6.30 1.32 24.03
C LYS A 84 7.57 0.48 23.92
N SER A 85 8.04 0.19 22.70
CA SER A 85 9.28 -0.56 22.47
C SER A 85 10.53 0.17 22.98
N LEU A 86 10.59 1.51 22.86
CA LEU A 86 11.73 2.27 23.39
C LEU A 86 11.77 2.31 24.93
N LYS A 87 10.61 2.20 25.58
CA LYS A 87 10.48 2.23 27.04
C LYS A 87 10.80 0.90 27.72
N THR A 88 10.94 -0.20 26.97
CA THR A 88 11.31 -1.50 27.54
C THR A 88 12.82 -1.68 27.54
N ASN A 89 13.39 -2.19 28.64
CA ASN A 89 14.83 -2.51 28.70
C ASN A 89 15.22 -3.64 27.74
N THR A 90 14.24 -4.44 27.26
CA THR A 90 14.47 -5.53 26.33
C THR A 90 15.24 -5.09 25.09
N ILE A 91 14.86 -3.95 24.46
CA ILE A 91 15.52 -3.49 23.23
C ILE A 91 16.97 -3.05 23.49
N TRP A 92 17.22 -2.44 24.64
CA TRP A 92 18.54 -1.93 25.02
C TRP A 92 19.50 -3.03 25.49
N ASN A 93 18.94 -4.17 25.92
CA ASN A 93 19.70 -5.35 26.33
C ASN A 93 19.94 -6.33 25.17
N LEU A 94 19.46 -6.05 23.95
CA LEU A 94 19.74 -6.89 22.79
C LEU A 94 21.22 -6.82 22.44
N SER A 95 21.80 -7.97 22.09
CA SER A 95 23.15 -8.01 21.55
C SER A 95 23.23 -7.21 20.26
N ASN A 96 24.25 -6.35 20.14
CA ASN A 96 24.55 -5.64 18.90
C ASN A 96 25.11 -6.58 17.81
N GLN A 97 25.41 -7.84 18.16
CA GLN A 97 25.82 -8.84 17.20
C GLN A 97 24.67 -9.15 16.24
N LYS A 98 24.86 -8.79 14.97
CA LYS A 98 23.89 -9.10 13.91
C LYS A 98 23.79 -10.61 13.73
N GLN A 99 22.61 -11.16 13.96
CA GLN A 99 22.25 -12.51 13.55
C GLN A 99 21.22 -12.41 12.44
N PHE A 100 21.55 -12.95 11.27
CA PHE A 100 20.57 -13.12 10.20
C PHE A 100 19.74 -14.36 10.53
N ILE A 101 18.44 -14.16 10.69
CA ILE A 101 17.47 -15.25 10.79
C ILE A 101 16.87 -15.36 9.41
N ASP A 102 17.40 -16.29 8.62
CA ASP A 102 16.79 -16.65 7.34
C ASP A 102 15.56 -17.50 7.66
N GLN A 103 14.37 -16.93 7.45
CA GLN A 103 13.13 -17.70 7.47
C GLN A 103 13.03 -18.45 6.14
N TYR A 104 13.21 -19.77 6.20
CA TYR A 104 12.87 -20.70 5.11
C TYR A 104 11.36 -20.91 5.05
#